data_AF-F9VN85-F1
#
_entry.id   AF-F9VN85-F1
#
_cell.length_a   1.000
_cell.length_b   1.000
_cell.length_c   1.000
_cell.angle_alpha   90.00
_cell.angle_beta   90.00
_cell.angle_gamma   90.00
#
_symmetry.space_group_name_H-M   'P 1'
#
loop_
_entity.id
_entity.type
_entity.pdbx_description
1 polymer ?
#
loop_
_entity_poly.entity_id
_entity_poly.type
_entity_poly.pdbx_seq_one_letter_code
_entity_poly.pdbx_strand_id
1 'polypeptide(L)'
;MKEIVIPDKLYEYLENQGITRRLTPSDIVVELILNNMDIKERINYMAKISEEYLMVGDELKNKGDLVDAGEMYWRGLSYLMKAVALRLGFDIQNYQDYFSLVDYLAFKYNDGEVVIMFTNAERLHGEFHPRPQGEKEFEYREEQLKRLIKKLREILK
;
A
#
# COMPACT_ATOMS: atom_id res chain seq x y z
N MET A 1 9.55 10.32 8.17
CA MET A 1 10.45 9.20 7.83
C MET A 1 11.89 9.55 8.21
N LYS A 2 12.81 8.60 8.16
CA LYS A 2 14.24 8.77 8.51
C LYS A 2 15.11 8.46 7.30
N GLU A 3 16.35 8.97 7.30
CA GLU A 3 17.32 8.78 6.22
C GLU A 3 18.40 7.78 6.62
N ILE A 4 18.92 7.04 5.64
CA ILE A 4 20.08 6.16 5.78
C ILE A 4 21.13 6.54 4.72
N VAL A 5 22.40 6.47 5.09
CA VAL A 5 23.51 6.70 4.15
C VAL A 5 24.05 5.35 3.71
N ILE A 6 24.17 5.14 2.40
CA ILE A 6 24.75 3.94 1.80
C ILE A 6 25.84 4.33 0.79
N PRO A 7 26.88 3.49 0.57
CA PRO A 7 27.91 3.76 -0.43
C PRO A 7 27.34 3.90 -1.85
N ASP A 8 27.88 4.82 -2.65
CA ASP A 8 27.42 5.14 -4.00
C ASP A 8 27.24 3.90 -4.89
N LYS A 9 28.17 2.94 -4.83
CA LYS A 9 28.10 1.70 -5.61
C LYS A 9 26.94 0.80 -5.25
N LEU A 10 26.49 0.82 -4.00
CA LEU A 10 25.28 0.11 -3.61
C LEU A 10 24.02 0.91 -3.98
N TYR A 11 24.05 2.24 -3.90
CA TYR A 11 22.95 3.08 -4.35
C TYR A 11 22.67 2.89 -5.86
N GLU A 12 23.72 2.99 -6.69
CA GLU A 12 23.66 2.72 -8.14
C GLU A 12 23.08 1.32 -8.44
N TYR A 13 23.47 0.30 -7.65
CA TYR A 13 22.93 -1.05 -7.79
C TYR A 13 21.42 -1.08 -7.51
N LEU A 14 20.96 -0.43 -6.43
CA LEU A 14 19.54 -0.36 -6.09
C LEU A 14 18.73 0.41 -7.13
N GLU A 15 19.24 1.52 -7.66
CA GLU A 15 18.59 2.26 -8.75
C GLU A 15 18.37 1.36 -9.97
N ASN A 16 19.40 0.64 -10.40
CA ASN A 16 19.33 -0.27 -11.54
C ASN A 16 18.31 -1.41 -11.33
N GLN A 17 18.23 -1.95 -10.11
CA GLN A 17 17.21 -2.96 -9.74
C GLN A 17 15.78 -2.37 -9.73
N GLY A 18 15.65 -1.09 -9.38
CA GLY A 18 14.38 -0.39 -9.30
C GLY A 18 13.73 -0.11 -10.65
N ILE A 19 14.52 0.12 -11.70
CA ILE A 19 14.02 0.49 -13.04
C ILE A 19 13.00 -0.53 -13.57
N THR A 20 13.30 -1.82 -13.50
CA THR A 20 12.44 -2.87 -14.05
C THR A 20 11.17 -3.08 -13.23
N ARG A 21 11.24 -2.80 -11.93
CA ARG A 21 10.16 -3.02 -10.96
C ARG A 21 9.36 -1.77 -10.62
N ARG A 22 9.76 -0.61 -11.14
CA ARG A 22 9.25 0.73 -10.77
C ARG A 22 9.29 0.97 -9.26
N LEU A 23 10.41 0.61 -8.64
CA LEU A 23 10.64 0.78 -7.21
C LEU A 23 11.76 1.79 -6.99
N THR A 24 11.64 2.59 -5.93
CA THR A 24 12.74 3.44 -5.49
C THR A 24 13.79 2.59 -4.75
N PRO A 25 15.05 3.08 -4.62
CA PRO A 25 16.04 2.43 -3.76
C PRO A 25 15.54 2.20 -2.33
N SER A 26 14.75 3.13 -1.79
CA SER A 26 14.13 3.01 -0.47
C SER A 26 13.14 1.85 -0.41
N ASP A 27 12.28 1.69 -1.42
CA ASP A 27 11.32 0.59 -1.48
C ASP A 27 12.04 -0.77 -1.50
N ILE A 28 13.14 -0.88 -2.24
CA ILE A 28 13.95 -2.10 -2.30
C ILE A 28 14.58 -2.42 -0.95
N VAL A 29 15.15 -1.43 -0.26
CA VAL A 29 15.73 -1.64 1.08
C VAL A 29 14.67 -2.10 2.07
N VAL A 30 13.49 -1.49 2.05
CA VAL A 30 12.36 -1.91 2.90
C VAL A 30 11.94 -3.34 2.60
N GLU A 31 11.82 -3.72 1.32
CA GLU A 31 11.51 -5.10 0.92
C GLU A 31 12.57 -6.09 1.39
N LEU A 32 13.87 -5.77 1.24
CA LEU A 32 14.96 -6.63 1.71
C LEU A 32 14.89 -6.82 3.23
N ILE A 33 14.66 -5.77 4.00
CA ILE A 33 14.53 -5.88 5.46
C ILE A 33 13.33 -6.74 5.84
N LEU A 34 12.17 -6.51 5.23
CA LEU A 34 10.96 -7.29 5.49
C LEU A 34 11.12 -8.77 5.10
N ASN A 35 11.84 -9.06 4.00
CA ASN A 35 12.11 -10.43 3.54
C ASN A 35 13.03 -11.21 4.49
N ASN A 36 13.83 -10.53 5.31
CA ASN A 36 14.73 -11.16 6.28
C ASN A 36 14.06 -11.45 7.65
N MET A 37 12.80 -11.02 7.84
CA MET A 37 12.03 -11.29 9.06
C MET A 37 11.31 -12.64 8.98
N ASP A 38 10.95 -13.22 10.12
CA ASP A 38 10.00 -14.32 10.12
C ASP A 38 8.61 -13.85 9.67
N ILE A 39 7.73 -14.78 9.26
CA ILE A 39 6.41 -14.45 8.72
C ILE A 39 5.56 -13.63 9.71
N LYS A 40 5.63 -13.92 11.00
CA LYS A 40 4.83 -13.26 12.03
C LYS A 40 5.31 -11.83 12.27
N GLU A 41 6.62 -11.64 12.37
CA GLU A 41 7.26 -10.33 12.46
C GLU A 41 6.96 -9.50 11.22
N ARG A 42 7.09 -10.10 10.04
CA ARG A 42 6.84 -9.45 8.75
C ARG A 42 5.41 -8.91 8.65
N ILE A 43 4.41 -9.73 8.98
CA ILE A 43 3.00 -9.32 9.00
C ILE A 43 2.79 -8.14 9.97
N ASN A 44 3.37 -8.23 11.17
CA ASN A 44 3.25 -7.18 12.19
C ASN A 44 3.88 -5.85 11.73
N TYR A 45 5.10 -5.89 11.17
CA TYR A 45 5.75 -4.67 10.68
C TYR A 45 5.07 -4.09 9.44
N MET A 46 4.58 -4.91 8.51
CA MET A 46 3.79 -4.42 7.38
C MET A 46 2.51 -3.70 7.85
N ALA A 47 1.83 -4.21 8.87
CA ALA A 47 0.66 -3.54 9.44
C ALA A 47 1.02 -2.19 10.10
N LYS A 48 2.16 -2.09 10.79
CA LYS A 48 2.65 -0.84 11.39
C LYS A 48 3.10 0.18 10.33
N ILE A 49 3.81 -0.27 9.29
CA ILE A 49 4.20 0.58 8.16
C ILE A 49 2.95 1.12 7.46
N SER A 50 1.91 0.28 7.31
CA SER A 50 0.61 0.74 6.80
C SER A 50 0.04 1.89 7.65
N GLU A 51 0.06 1.75 8.98
CA GLU A 51 -0.39 2.81 9.89
C GLU A 51 0.41 4.11 9.74
N GLU A 52 1.73 4.03 9.62
CA GLU A 52 2.60 5.18 9.40
C GLU A 52 2.24 5.92 8.11
N TYR A 53 2.10 5.20 6.99
CA TYR A 53 1.73 5.80 5.71
C TYR A 53 0.33 6.41 5.72
N LEU A 54 -0.65 5.75 6.35
CA LEU A 54 -2.01 6.29 6.48
C LEU A 54 -2.02 7.60 7.29
N MET A 55 -1.21 7.69 8.35
CA MET A 55 -1.08 8.90 9.15
C MET A 55 -0.44 10.04 8.34
N VAL A 56 0.61 9.76 7.56
CA VAL A 56 1.22 10.75 6.66
C VAL A 56 0.21 11.20 5.59
N GLY A 57 -0.59 10.29 5.04
CA GLY A 57 -1.66 10.64 4.10
C GLY A 57 -2.69 11.59 4.72
N ASP A 58 -3.11 11.35 5.97
CA ASP A 58 -4.00 12.25 6.70
C ASP A 58 -3.38 13.63 6.93
N GLU A 59 -2.09 13.70 7.26
CA GLU A 59 -1.36 14.97 7.43
C GLU A 59 -1.26 15.78 6.12
N LEU A 60 -1.01 15.12 4.99
CA LEU A 60 -0.92 15.76 3.67
C LEU A 60 -2.29 16.24 3.21
N LYS A 61 -3.32 15.43 3.37
CA LYS A 61 -4.71 15.82 3.09
C LYS A 61 -5.09 17.08 3.87
N ASN A 62 -4.78 17.14 5.16
CA ASN A 62 -5.09 18.31 6.00
C ASN A 62 -4.35 19.58 5.56
N LYS A 63 -3.24 19.45 4.81
CA LYS A 63 -2.50 20.57 4.20
C LYS A 63 -3.01 20.94 2.80
N GLY A 64 -4.01 20.21 2.28
CA GLY A 64 -4.54 20.37 0.93
C GLY A 64 -3.72 19.66 -0.16
N ASP A 65 -2.73 18.87 0.22
CA ASP A 65 -1.86 18.15 -0.73
C ASP A 65 -2.46 16.78 -1.09
N LEU A 66 -3.51 16.82 -1.91
CA LEU A 66 -4.30 15.63 -2.21
C LEU A 66 -3.57 14.59 -3.07
N VAL A 67 -2.64 15.02 -3.93
CA VAL A 67 -1.88 14.09 -4.78
C VAL A 67 -0.96 13.24 -3.91
N ASP A 68 -0.15 13.89 -3.07
CA ASP A 68 0.77 13.17 -2.20
C ASP A 68 0.02 12.41 -1.09
N ALA A 69 -1.11 12.94 -0.60
CA ALA A 69 -1.98 12.21 0.31
C ALA A 69 -2.50 10.90 -0.31
N GLY A 70 -2.95 10.94 -1.57
CA GLY A 70 -3.42 9.78 -2.31
C GLY A 70 -2.33 8.71 -2.48
N GLU A 71 -1.11 9.13 -2.79
CA GLU A 71 0.07 8.26 -2.87
C GLU A 71 0.36 7.57 -1.52
N MET A 72 0.37 8.33 -0.42
CA MET A 72 0.61 7.77 0.91
C MET A 72 -0.52 6.81 1.33
N TYR A 73 -1.76 7.14 1.01
CA TYR A 73 -2.89 6.24 1.23
C TYR A 73 -2.78 4.93 0.45
N TRP A 74 -2.38 4.98 -0.82
CA TRP A 74 -2.12 3.80 -1.61
C TRP A 74 -1.00 2.94 -1.02
N ARG A 75 0.13 3.55 -0.64
CA ARG A 75 1.23 2.86 0.04
C ARG A 75 0.76 2.20 1.34
N GLY A 76 -0.03 2.91 2.14
CA GLY A 76 -0.64 2.38 3.36
C GLY A 76 -1.53 1.16 3.10
N LEU A 77 -2.44 1.24 2.15
CA LEU A 77 -3.30 0.12 1.75
C LEU A 77 -2.48 -1.08 1.24
N SER A 78 -1.50 -0.80 0.39
CA SER A 78 -0.64 -1.79 -0.23
C SER A 78 0.10 -2.65 0.81
N TYR A 79 0.70 -2.03 1.83
CA TYR A 79 1.35 -2.78 2.91
C TYR A 79 0.36 -3.61 3.74
N LEU A 80 -0.84 -3.09 4.01
CA LEU A 80 -1.86 -3.84 4.74
C LEU A 80 -2.35 -5.06 3.94
N MET A 81 -2.53 -4.90 2.63
CA MET A 81 -2.92 -5.99 1.74
C MET A 81 -1.83 -7.05 1.65
N LYS A 82 -0.54 -6.66 1.58
CA LYS A 82 0.60 -7.59 1.68
C LYS A 82 0.56 -8.38 2.99
N ALA A 83 0.30 -7.73 4.12
CA ALA A 83 0.16 -8.39 5.41
C ALA A 83 -1.01 -9.40 5.43
N VAL A 84 -2.16 -9.01 4.87
CA VAL A 84 -3.35 -9.88 4.76
C VAL A 84 -3.10 -11.07 3.85
N ALA A 85 -2.45 -10.87 2.69
CA ALA A 85 -2.05 -11.95 1.79
C ALA A 85 -1.17 -12.97 2.53
N LEU A 86 -0.11 -12.50 3.21
CA LEU A 86 0.78 -13.36 3.99
C LEU A 86 0.05 -14.12 5.10
N ARG A 87 -0.86 -13.46 5.83
CA ARG A 87 -1.71 -14.11 6.86
C ARG A 87 -2.57 -15.23 6.27
N LEU A 88 -2.96 -15.11 5.01
CA LEU A 88 -3.77 -16.09 4.28
C LEU A 88 -2.94 -17.15 3.54
N GLY A 89 -1.60 -17.08 3.61
CA GLY A 89 -0.70 -18.02 2.94
C GLY A 89 -0.38 -17.66 1.48
N PHE A 90 -0.62 -16.42 1.07
CA PHE A 90 -0.29 -15.88 -0.24
C PHE A 90 0.82 -14.83 -0.15
N ASP A 91 1.39 -14.46 -1.28
CA ASP A 91 2.31 -13.31 -1.36
C ASP A 91 1.94 -12.45 -2.58
N ILE A 92 2.08 -11.13 -2.45
CA ILE A 92 1.79 -10.17 -3.53
C ILE A 92 3.13 -9.83 -4.21
N GLN A 93 3.33 -10.35 -5.42
CA GLN A 93 4.55 -10.15 -6.21
C GLN A 93 4.42 -8.97 -7.18
N ASN A 94 3.21 -8.72 -7.67
CA ASN A 94 2.96 -7.72 -8.71
C ASN A 94 1.63 -7.00 -8.51
N TYR A 95 1.37 -5.99 -9.35
CA TYR A 95 0.19 -5.15 -9.25
C TYR A 95 -1.14 -5.91 -9.42
N GLN A 96 -1.16 -6.94 -10.27
CA GLN A 96 -2.37 -7.73 -10.53
C GLN A 96 -2.76 -8.56 -9.31
N ASP A 97 -1.79 -8.96 -8.47
CA ASP A 97 -2.04 -9.78 -7.30
C ASP A 97 -2.92 -9.06 -6.25
N TYR A 98 -2.93 -7.72 -6.23
CA TYR A 98 -3.86 -6.97 -5.37
C TYR A 98 -5.31 -7.21 -5.77
N PHE A 99 -5.61 -7.22 -7.07
CA PHE A 99 -6.94 -7.53 -7.59
C PHE A 99 -7.31 -8.99 -7.28
N SER A 100 -6.37 -9.93 -7.50
CA SER A 100 -6.60 -11.34 -7.18
C SER A 100 -6.86 -11.57 -5.69
N LEU A 101 -6.16 -10.86 -4.79
CA LEU A 101 -6.45 -10.90 -3.36
C LEU A 101 -7.88 -10.41 -3.06
N VAL A 102 -8.29 -9.31 -3.67
CA VAL A 102 -9.63 -8.72 -3.45
C VAL A 102 -10.74 -9.65 -3.94
N ASP A 103 -10.57 -10.26 -5.11
CA ASP A 103 -11.50 -11.27 -5.64
C ASP A 103 -11.59 -12.49 -4.70
N TYR A 104 -10.44 -12.95 -4.19
CA TYR A 104 -10.40 -14.02 -3.21
C TYR A 104 -11.13 -13.65 -1.91
N LEU A 105 -10.92 -12.43 -1.39
CA LEU A 105 -11.59 -11.95 -0.18
C LEU A 105 -13.11 -11.85 -0.39
N ALA A 106 -13.54 -11.32 -1.55
CA ALA A 106 -14.96 -11.22 -1.91
C ALA A 106 -15.62 -12.60 -1.94
N PHE A 107 -14.97 -13.58 -2.58
CA PHE A 107 -15.45 -14.96 -2.61
C PHE A 107 -15.47 -15.60 -1.22
N LYS A 108 -14.34 -15.55 -0.49
CA LYS A 108 -14.16 -16.21 0.81
C LYS A 108 -15.14 -15.73 1.87
N TYR A 109 -15.42 -14.43 1.90
CA TYR A 109 -16.31 -13.83 2.90
C TYR A 109 -17.71 -13.53 2.37
N ASN A 110 -18.01 -13.92 1.12
CA ASN A 110 -19.27 -13.61 0.42
C ASN A 110 -19.62 -12.11 0.52
N ASP A 111 -18.64 -11.25 0.26
CA ASP A 111 -18.71 -9.81 0.48
C ASP A 111 -18.20 -9.05 -0.75
N GLY A 112 -19.11 -8.76 -1.70
CA GLY A 112 -18.78 -8.01 -2.91
C GLY A 112 -18.40 -6.54 -2.67
N GLU A 113 -18.69 -5.97 -1.50
CA GLU A 113 -18.35 -4.58 -1.19
C GLU A 113 -16.85 -4.34 -1.19
N VAL A 114 -16.03 -5.36 -0.88
CA VAL A 114 -14.56 -5.23 -0.87
C VAL A 114 -14.01 -4.87 -2.25
N VAL A 115 -14.64 -5.33 -3.33
CA VAL A 115 -14.27 -5.00 -4.72
C VAL A 115 -14.54 -3.53 -5.00
N ILE A 116 -15.71 -3.03 -4.58
CA ILE A 116 -16.13 -1.63 -4.74
C ILE A 116 -15.18 -0.73 -3.96
N MET A 117 -14.88 -1.09 -2.71
CA MET A 117 -14.00 -0.29 -1.87
C MET A 117 -12.58 -0.24 -2.44
N PHE A 118 -12.03 -1.38 -2.85
CA PHE A 118 -10.69 -1.46 -3.42
C PHE A 118 -10.59 -0.68 -4.74
N THR A 119 -11.52 -0.86 -5.67
CA THR A 119 -11.51 -0.14 -6.97
C THR A 119 -11.56 1.38 -6.78
N ASN A 120 -12.22 1.87 -5.73
CA ASN A 120 -12.22 3.28 -5.41
C ASN A 120 -10.93 3.74 -4.73
N ALA A 121 -10.42 2.95 -3.77
CA ALA A 121 -9.19 3.26 -3.05
C ALA A 121 -7.94 3.20 -3.94
N GLU A 122 -7.87 2.26 -4.89
CA GLU A 122 -6.77 2.12 -5.85
C GLU A 122 -6.61 3.38 -6.70
N ARG A 123 -7.72 4.05 -7.05
CA ARG A 123 -7.71 5.32 -7.80
C ARG A 123 -7.19 6.53 -7.01
N LEU A 124 -6.89 6.39 -5.72
CA LEU A 124 -6.15 7.42 -4.98
C LEU A 124 -4.69 7.51 -5.44
N HIS A 125 -4.15 6.42 -6.00
CA HIS A 125 -2.80 6.39 -6.58
C HIS A 125 -2.76 7.24 -7.85
N GLY A 126 -2.08 8.40 -7.78
CA GLY A 126 -2.09 9.42 -8.83
C GLY A 126 -1.37 9.03 -10.13
N GLU A 127 -0.47 8.04 -10.11
CA GLU A 127 0.35 7.67 -11.27
C GLU A 127 -0.43 7.12 -12.47
N PHE A 128 -1.66 6.61 -12.26
CA PHE A 128 -2.45 6.00 -13.34
C PHE A 128 -3.55 6.89 -13.94
N HIS A 129 -3.72 8.13 -13.46
CA HIS A 129 -4.64 9.07 -14.06
C HIS A 129 -4.02 10.47 -14.25
N PRO A 130 -3.81 10.94 -15.50
CA PRO A 130 -3.23 12.25 -15.80
C PRO A 130 -4.17 13.43 -15.47
N ARG A 131 -5.15 13.23 -14.57
CA ARG A 131 -6.05 14.28 -14.10
C ARG A 131 -6.07 14.30 -12.58
N PRO A 132 -5.75 15.44 -11.96
CA PRO A 132 -6.10 15.69 -10.57
C PRO A 132 -7.58 15.39 -10.37
N GLN A 133 -7.90 14.55 -9.39
CA GLN A 133 -9.28 14.32 -8.98
C GLN A 133 -9.79 15.53 -8.20
N GLY A 134 -11.09 15.82 -8.30
CA GLY A 134 -11.71 16.86 -7.48
C GLY A 134 -11.74 16.46 -6.01
N GLU A 135 -11.83 17.46 -5.12
CA GLU A 135 -11.82 17.26 -3.67
C GLU A 135 -12.94 16.31 -3.22
N LYS A 136 -14.13 16.43 -3.81
CA LYS A 136 -15.28 15.57 -3.47
C LYS A 136 -15.04 14.11 -3.88
N GLU A 137 -14.47 13.89 -5.06
CA GLU A 137 -14.12 12.55 -5.51
C GLU A 137 -13.02 11.94 -4.65
N PHE A 138 -12.04 12.76 -4.23
CA PHE A 138 -10.99 12.35 -3.29
C PHE A 138 -11.59 11.88 -1.96
N GLU A 139 -12.42 12.71 -1.33
CA GLU A 139 -13.08 12.39 -0.05
C GLU A 139 -13.90 11.10 -0.13
N TYR A 140 -14.65 10.91 -1.22
CA TYR A 140 -15.41 9.69 -1.44
C TYR A 140 -14.50 8.45 -1.53
N ARG A 141 -13.40 8.53 -2.26
CA ARG A 141 -12.43 7.42 -2.39
C ARG A 141 -11.71 7.12 -1.09
N GLU A 142 -11.35 8.16 -0.34
CA GLU A 142 -10.76 8.02 0.98
C GLU A 142 -11.74 7.33 1.94
N GLU A 143 -13.03 7.66 1.90
CA GLU A 143 -14.03 6.96 2.71
C GLU A 143 -14.04 5.45 2.38
N GLN A 144 -14.00 5.10 1.10
CA GLN A 144 -13.91 3.71 0.65
C GLN A 144 -12.63 3.02 1.13
N LEU A 145 -11.49 3.71 1.03
CA LEU A 145 -10.23 3.26 1.59
C LEU A 145 -10.34 2.97 3.08
N LYS A 146 -10.83 3.92 3.89
CA LYS A 146 -10.91 3.75 5.36
C LYS A 146 -11.85 2.60 5.73
N ARG A 147 -12.95 2.41 5.00
CA ARG A 147 -13.84 1.24 5.14
C ARG A 147 -13.10 -0.07 4.83
N LEU A 148 -12.31 -0.12 3.76
CA LEU A 148 -11.51 -1.28 3.39
C LEU A 148 -10.43 -1.59 4.44
N ILE A 149 -9.67 -0.59 4.88
CA ILE A 149 -8.64 -0.73 5.92
C ILE A 149 -9.23 -1.36 7.18
N LYS A 150 -10.42 -0.92 7.61
CA LYS A 150 -11.10 -1.50 8.77
C LYS A 150 -11.37 -3.00 8.57
N LYS A 151 -11.91 -3.40 7.41
CA LYS A 151 -12.18 -4.82 7.10
C LYS A 151 -10.89 -5.64 7.07
N LEU A 152 -9.84 -5.15 6.42
CA LEU A 152 -8.56 -5.84 6.32
C LEU A 152 -7.90 -6.03 7.69
N ARG A 153 -8.01 -5.04 8.59
CA ARG A 153 -7.51 -5.17 9.98
C ARG A 153 -8.23 -6.26 10.77
N GLU A 154 -9.52 -6.49 10.55
CA GLU A 154 -10.23 -7.59 11.22
C GLU A 154 -9.67 -8.97 10.81
N ILE A 155 -9.14 -9.12 9.59
CA ILE A 155 -8.51 -10.37 9.12
C ILE A 155 -7.15 -10.61 9.81
N LEU A 156 -6.47 -9.53 10.20
CA LEU A 156 -5.17 -9.58 10.87
C LEU A 156 -5.26 -9.77 12.40
N LYS A 157 -6.45 -9.70 12.97
CA LYS A 157 -6.68 -10.12 14.37
C LYS A 157 -6.53 -11.64 14.51
#